data_AF-R6CK43-F1
#
_entry.id   AF-R6CK43-F1
#
_cell.length_a   1.000
_cell.length_b   1.000
_cell.length_c   1.000
_cell.angle_alpha   90.00
_cell.angle_beta   90.00
_cell.angle_gamma   90.00
#
_symmetry.space_group_name_H-M   'P 1'
#
loop_
_entity.id
_entity.type
_entity.pdbx_description
1 polymer ?
#
loop_
_entity_poly.entity_id
_entity_poly.type
_entity_poly.pdbx_seq_one_letter_code
_entity_poly.pdbx_strand_id
1 'polypeptide(L)'
;MHRRIRRTHIAYAVSAFSELGQKEFSGKLNYKANHFGMQNFDLNLSGGIGKKWLYTADMYQNFDPGSFKLRFTDYADHTQIYHLSLTRLLNNGKGSISLLYKYSNSKNPGNFANAAPFIYAGDGSIKTIEGFDPGMNSYVQRQGSFPYLNTKTGKMDTWNMTDVNDNHANEVALISKYQFDNGWQWKLNAKYMITIN
;
A
#
# COMPACT_ATOMS: atom_id res chain seq x y z
N MET A 1 10.28 -29.24 -27.67
CA MET A 1 10.98 -28.48 -26.61
C MET A 1 10.01 -27.48 -26.00
N HIS A 2 9.35 -27.82 -24.89
CA HIS A 2 8.40 -26.93 -24.21
C HIS A 2 9.16 -26.06 -23.19
N ARG A 3 9.52 -24.84 -23.59
CA ARG A 3 10.13 -23.85 -22.68
C ARG A 3 9.02 -23.24 -21.83
N ARG A 4 8.75 -23.88 -20.69
CA ARG A 4 7.82 -23.39 -19.65
C ARG A 4 8.41 -22.10 -19.07
N ILE A 5 7.92 -20.94 -19.52
CA ILE A 5 8.18 -19.66 -18.87
C ILE A 5 7.50 -19.72 -17.50
N ARG A 6 8.27 -19.98 -16.45
CA ARG A 6 7.81 -19.68 -15.08
C ARG A 6 7.75 -18.16 -14.98
N ARG A 7 6.55 -17.60 -15.10
CA ARG A 7 6.28 -16.26 -14.56
C ARG A 7 6.36 -16.36 -13.04
N THR A 8 7.55 -16.17 -12.49
CA THR A 8 7.68 -15.71 -11.10
C THR A 8 7.16 -14.29 -11.09
N HIS A 9 5.86 -14.14 -10.89
CA HIS A 9 5.32 -12.89 -10.39
C HIS A 9 5.93 -12.72 -9.00
N ILE A 10 7.01 -11.95 -8.91
CA ILE A 10 7.36 -11.25 -7.67
C ILE A 10 6.34 -10.11 -7.56
N ALA A 11 5.07 -10.49 -7.41
CA ALA A 11 4.20 -9.65 -6.62
C ALA A 11 4.82 -9.75 -5.23
N TYR A 12 5.25 -8.62 -4.68
CA TYR A 12 5.26 -8.43 -3.24
C TYR A 12 3.80 -8.58 -2.76
N ALA A 13 3.27 -9.81 -2.81
CA ALA A 13 2.34 -10.26 -1.81
C ALA A 13 3.24 -10.36 -0.58
N VAL A 14 3.40 -9.23 0.13
CA VAL A 14 3.70 -9.28 1.55
C VAL A 14 2.63 -10.22 2.07
N SER A 15 3.02 -11.48 2.27
CA SER A 15 2.21 -12.45 2.96
C SER A 15 2.26 -12.00 4.40
N ALA A 16 1.61 -10.88 4.70
CA ALA A 16 1.17 -10.49 6.01
C ALA A 16 0.08 -11.49 6.38
N PHE A 17 0.46 -12.76 6.54
CA PHE A 17 -0.07 -13.46 7.68
C PHE A 17 0.46 -12.65 8.85
N SER A 18 -0.35 -11.69 9.30
CA SER A 18 -0.12 -10.89 10.48
C SER A 18 0.51 -11.81 11.51
N GLU A 19 1.76 -11.56 11.89
CA GLU A 19 2.31 -12.23 13.05
C GLU A 19 1.32 -11.91 14.17
N LEU A 20 0.54 -12.90 14.63
CA LEU A 20 -0.59 -12.71 15.55
C LEU A 20 -0.13 -12.33 16.98
N GLY A 21 1.10 -11.81 17.07
CA GLY A 21 1.88 -11.53 18.25
C GLY A 21 2.58 -12.77 18.79
N GLN A 22 3.58 -12.51 19.62
CA GLN A 22 4.18 -13.48 20.53
C GLN A 22 4.03 -12.96 21.96
N LYS A 23 4.31 -13.79 22.98
CA LYS A 23 4.13 -13.35 24.37
C LYS A 23 5.16 -12.32 24.78
N GLU A 24 6.40 -12.52 24.35
CA GLU A 24 7.48 -11.58 24.54
C GLU A 24 7.20 -10.30 23.76
N PHE A 25 7.52 -9.16 24.37
CA PHE A 25 7.50 -7.91 23.65
C PHE A 25 8.56 -7.91 22.54
N SER A 26 8.16 -7.56 21.33
CA SER A 26 9.04 -7.36 20.18
C SER A 26 8.67 -6.08 19.47
N GLY A 27 9.69 -5.32 19.08
CA GLY A 27 9.54 -4.10 18.31
C GLY A 27 10.62 -4.00 17.25
N LYS A 28 10.21 -3.68 16.02
CA LYS A 28 11.10 -3.43 14.89
C LYS A 28 10.73 -2.11 14.25
N LEU A 29 11.71 -1.21 14.15
CA LEU A 29 11.59 0.05 13.42
C LEU A 29 12.58 0.05 12.27
N ASN A 30 12.08 0.25 11.05
CA ASN A 30 12.88 0.53 9.87
C ASN A 30 12.59 1.96 9.43
N TYR A 31 13.65 2.72 9.21
CA TYR A 31 13.58 4.07 8.65
C TYR A 31 14.45 4.13 7.40
N LYS A 32 13.91 4.63 6.30
CA LYS A 32 14.64 4.85 5.05
C LYS A 32 14.42 6.27 4.59
N ALA A 33 15.48 6.88 4.07
CA ALA A 33 15.42 8.17 3.41
C ALA A 33 16.33 8.18 2.16
N ASN A 34 16.08 9.11 1.25
CA ASN A 34 16.93 9.32 0.07
C ASN A 34 17.27 10.80 -0.14
N HIS A 35 18.15 11.07 -1.11
CA HIS A 35 18.57 12.44 -1.47
C HIS A 35 17.46 13.28 -2.12
N PHE A 36 16.35 12.67 -2.54
CA PHE A 36 15.19 13.35 -3.11
C PHE A 36 14.16 13.76 -2.04
N GLY A 37 14.45 13.51 -0.77
CA GLY A 37 13.57 13.89 0.35
C GLY A 37 12.51 12.83 0.70
N MET A 38 12.58 11.63 0.10
CA MET A 38 11.74 10.51 0.51
C MET A 38 11.99 10.19 1.98
N GLN A 39 10.93 9.98 2.74
CA GLN A 39 10.97 9.43 4.09
C GLN A 39 10.00 8.25 4.19
N ASN A 40 10.51 7.12 4.65
CA ASN A 40 9.75 5.90 4.84
C ASN A 40 9.93 5.39 6.28
N PHE A 41 8.83 5.19 6.97
CA PHE A 41 8.76 4.68 8.33
C PHE A 41 7.99 3.36 8.34
N ASP A 42 8.56 2.33 8.93
CA ASP A 42 7.94 1.02 9.08
C ASP A 42 8.19 0.51 10.50
N LEU A 43 7.13 0.53 11.31
CA LEU A 43 7.14 0.13 12.71
C LEU A 43 6.23 -1.07 12.88
N ASN A 44 6.76 -2.14 13.47
CA ASN A 44 6.02 -3.32 13.91
C ASN A 44 6.24 -3.49 15.41
N LEU A 45 5.17 -3.60 16.17
CA LEU A 45 5.17 -3.87 17.60
C LEU A 45 4.28 -5.07 17.87
N SER A 46 4.71 -5.97 18.74
CA SER A 46 3.88 -7.07 19.22
C SER A 46 4.21 -7.46 20.66
N GLY A 47 3.27 -8.15 21.30
CA GLY A 47 3.50 -8.69 22.63
C GLY A 47 2.28 -9.35 23.25
N GLY A 48 2.47 -9.91 24.44
CA GLY A 48 1.40 -10.49 25.24
C GLY A 48 0.75 -9.49 26.20
N ILE A 49 -0.57 -9.60 26.37
CA ILE A 49 -1.32 -8.94 27.44
C ILE A 49 -1.75 -10.03 28.43
N GLY A 50 -0.99 -10.15 29.53
CA GLY A 50 -1.18 -11.23 30.50
C GLY A 50 -0.99 -12.62 29.87
N LYS A 51 -1.74 -13.61 30.38
CA LYS A 51 -1.51 -15.02 30.00
C LYS A 51 -2.21 -15.47 28.72
N LYS A 52 -3.26 -14.74 28.30
CA LYS A 52 -4.26 -15.22 27.33
C LYS A 52 -4.50 -14.28 26.15
N TRP A 53 -3.85 -13.13 26.07
CA TRP A 53 -4.03 -12.19 24.98
C TRP A 53 -2.69 -11.87 24.34
N LEU A 54 -2.70 -11.62 23.03
CA LEU A 54 -1.59 -11.11 22.25
C LEU A 54 -2.08 -9.90 21.46
N TYR A 55 -1.20 -8.96 21.19
CA TYR A 55 -1.46 -7.83 20.30
C TYR A 55 -0.35 -7.68 19.28
N THR A 56 -0.72 -7.08 18.15
CA THR A 56 0.23 -6.56 17.15
C THR A 56 -0.25 -5.19 16.71
N ALA A 57 0.66 -4.25 16.56
CA ALA A 57 0.42 -2.93 16.02
C ALA A 57 1.49 -2.59 15.00
N ASP A 58 1.07 -2.28 13.79
CA ASP A 58 1.92 -1.97 12.65
C ASP A 58 1.60 -0.59 12.12
N MET A 59 2.63 0.14 11.73
CA MET A 59 2.52 1.43 11.08
C MET A 59 3.54 1.50 9.94
N TYR A 60 3.03 1.69 8.73
CA TYR A 60 3.83 1.97 7.56
C TYR A 60 3.46 3.36 7.04
N GLN A 61 4.45 4.21 6.82
CA GLN A 61 4.28 5.51 6.20
C GLN A 61 5.35 5.72 5.14
N ASN A 62 4.95 6.17 3.96
CA ASN A 62 5.80 6.55 2.86
C ASN A 62 5.44 7.96 2.40
N PHE A 63 6.41 8.86 2.46
CA PHE A 63 6.31 10.23 1.96
C PHE A 63 7.40 10.40 0.92
N ASP A 64 7.07 10.26 -0.35
CA ASP A 64 8.01 10.37 -1.46
C ASP A 64 7.67 11.58 -2.35
N PRO A 65 8.47 12.66 -2.32
CA PRO A 65 8.35 13.78 -3.26
C PRO A 65 8.57 13.38 -4.73
N GLY A 66 9.22 12.23 -4.98
CA GLY A 66 9.67 11.80 -6.30
C GLY A 66 11.02 12.40 -6.70
N SER A 67 11.60 11.89 -7.80
CA SER A 67 12.90 12.35 -8.31
C SER A 67 12.84 13.69 -9.04
N PHE A 68 11.65 14.13 -9.46
CA PHE A 68 11.41 15.42 -10.10
C PHE A 68 10.13 16.06 -9.55
N LYS A 69 10.07 17.39 -9.62
CA LYS A 69 8.99 18.16 -9.00
C LYS A 69 7.71 18.09 -9.83
N LEU A 70 6.71 17.38 -9.32
CA LEU A 70 5.32 17.50 -9.77
C LEU A 70 4.78 18.85 -9.33
N ARG A 71 4.18 19.62 -10.25
CA ARG A 71 3.72 20.98 -9.92
C ARG A 71 2.34 21.03 -9.26
N PHE A 72 1.64 19.90 -9.21
CA PHE A 72 0.27 19.78 -8.72
C PHE A 72 0.14 18.98 -7.40
N THR A 73 1.25 18.47 -6.86
CA THR A 73 1.31 17.74 -5.59
C THR A 73 2.70 17.88 -4.98
N ASP A 74 2.78 17.89 -3.66
CA ASP A 74 4.06 17.88 -2.93
C ASP A 74 4.67 16.47 -2.83
N TYR A 75 3.85 15.43 -2.97
CA TYR A 75 4.27 14.03 -2.92
C TYR A 75 3.84 13.28 -4.18
N ALA A 76 4.78 12.59 -4.81
CA ALA A 76 4.52 11.62 -5.87
C ALA A 76 3.89 10.34 -5.32
N ASP A 77 4.29 9.91 -4.12
CA ASP A 77 3.63 8.86 -3.34
C ASP A 77 3.49 9.28 -1.87
N HIS A 78 2.27 9.18 -1.36
CA HIS A 78 1.92 9.40 0.02
C HIS A 78 1.06 8.24 0.50
N THR A 79 1.67 7.28 1.19
CA THR A 79 1.01 6.06 1.64
C THR A 79 1.14 5.92 3.15
N GLN A 80 0.02 5.69 3.83
CA GLN A 80 -0.08 5.47 5.26
C GLN A 80 -0.93 4.22 5.49
N ILE A 81 -0.40 3.26 6.24
CA ILE A 81 -1.09 2.03 6.59
C ILE A 81 -0.90 1.81 8.08
N TYR A 82 -2.01 1.59 8.77
CA TYR A 82 -2.04 1.22 10.18
C TYR A 82 -2.76 -0.10 10.30
N HIS A 83 -2.19 -1.01 11.07
CA HIS A 83 -2.78 -2.32 11.29
C HIS A 83 -2.69 -2.67 12.77
N LEU A 84 -3.80 -3.13 13.33
CA LEU A 84 -3.94 -3.52 14.72
C LEU A 84 -4.53 -4.92 14.75
N SER A 85 -4.01 -5.78 15.61
CA SER A 85 -4.60 -7.07 15.88
C SER A 85 -4.65 -7.35 17.37
N LEU A 86 -5.73 -8.03 17.77
CA LEU A 86 -5.90 -8.55 19.12
C LEU A 86 -6.28 -10.02 19.02
N THR A 87 -5.46 -10.87 19.63
CA THR A 87 -5.60 -12.32 19.61
C THR A 87 -5.88 -12.86 21.00
N ARG A 88 -7.01 -13.54 21.16
CA ARG A 88 -7.33 -14.34 22.34
C ARG A 88 -6.80 -15.76 22.17
N LEU A 89 -5.98 -16.22 23.11
CA LEU A 89 -5.55 -17.61 23.22
C LEU A 89 -6.60 -18.42 23.99
N LEU A 90 -6.96 -19.58 23.45
CA LEU A 90 -7.96 -20.49 23.99
C LEU A 90 -7.30 -21.74 24.58
N ASN A 91 -7.83 -22.21 25.71
CA ASN A 91 -7.48 -23.48 26.36
C ASN A 91 -5.98 -23.82 26.32
N ASN A 92 -5.15 -22.91 26.87
CA ASN A 92 -3.69 -23.04 26.96
C ASN A 92 -2.99 -23.31 25.62
N GLY A 93 -3.49 -22.75 24.52
CA GLY A 93 -2.87 -22.85 23.20
C GLY A 93 -3.55 -23.83 22.24
N LYS A 94 -4.61 -24.53 22.66
CA LYS A 94 -5.43 -25.37 21.78
C LYS A 94 -6.11 -24.58 20.64
N GLY A 95 -6.22 -23.26 20.78
CA GLY A 95 -6.73 -22.42 19.70
C GLY A 95 -6.52 -20.94 19.92
N SER A 96 -6.99 -20.15 18.96
CA SER A 96 -6.99 -18.70 19.04
C SER A 96 -8.15 -18.08 18.27
N ILE A 97 -8.55 -16.88 18.68
CA ILE A 97 -9.46 -16.00 17.95
C ILE A 97 -8.76 -14.66 17.82
N SER A 98 -8.63 -14.15 16.61
CA SER A 98 -7.93 -12.91 16.29
C SER A 98 -8.87 -11.97 15.57
N LEU A 99 -8.99 -10.76 16.09
CA LEU A 99 -9.64 -9.64 15.41
C LEU A 99 -8.54 -8.73 14.88
N LEU A 100 -8.61 -8.40 13.60
CA LEU A 100 -7.65 -7.56 12.91
C LEU A 100 -8.38 -6.36 12.31
N TYR A 101 -7.77 -5.19 12.40
CA TYR A 101 -8.22 -3.98 11.78
C TYR A 101 -7.06 -3.36 10.99
N LYS A 102 -7.31 -2.97 9.74
CA LYS A 102 -6.35 -2.25 8.92
C LYS A 102 -7.02 -1.01 8.33
N TYR A 103 -6.37 0.12 8.50
CA TYR A 103 -6.65 1.35 7.78
C TYR A 103 -5.53 1.60 6.78
N SER A 104 -5.88 1.96 5.55
CA SER A 104 -4.92 2.42 4.55
C SER A 104 -5.41 3.69 3.88
N ASN A 105 -4.51 4.67 3.74
CA ASN A 105 -4.67 5.88 2.97
C ASN A 105 -3.48 5.97 2.02
N SER A 106 -3.72 5.92 0.71
CA SER A 106 -2.65 5.96 -0.28
C SER A 106 -3.01 6.92 -1.41
N LYS A 107 -2.06 7.79 -1.75
CA LYS A 107 -2.11 8.71 -2.88
C LYS A 107 -0.85 8.52 -3.70
N ASN A 108 -0.99 8.10 -4.96
CA ASN A 108 0.15 7.96 -5.87
C ASN A 108 -0.05 8.75 -7.18
N PRO A 109 -0.12 10.09 -7.10
CA PRO A 109 -0.17 10.95 -8.28
C PRO A 109 1.09 10.88 -9.16
N GLY A 110 2.21 10.33 -8.65
CA GLY A 110 3.39 10.03 -9.45
C GLY A 110 3.07 9.16 -10.67
N ASN A 111 2.04 8.32 -10.57
CA ASN A 111 1.62 7.45 -11.66
C ASN A 111 1.25 8.17 -12.97
N PHE A 112 0.78 9.43 -12.92
CA PHE A 112 0.53 10.19 -14.16
C PHE A 112 1.78 10.71 -14.84
N ALA A 113 2.92 10.64 -14.17
CA ALA A 113 4.17 11.23 -14.64
C ALA A 113 5.27 10.17 -14.86
N ASN A 114 4.92 8.87 -14.83
CA ASN A 114 5.86 7.75 -14.96
C ASN A 114 6.44 7.51 -16.36
N ALA A 115 6.15 8.38 -17.34
CA ALA A 115 6.65 8.27 -18.70
C ALA A 115 7.56 9.45 -19.02
N ALA A 116 8.59 9.22 -19.84
CA ALA A 116 9.42 10.28 -20.37
C ALA A 116 9.23 10.31 -21.90
N PRO A 117 8.58 11.35 -22.46
CA PRO A 117 8.50 11.48 -23.90
C PRO A 117 9.88 11.84 -24.48
N PHE A 118 10.32 11.05 -25.47
CA PHE A 118 11.54 11.27 -26.25
C PHE A 118 11.32 10.80 -27.70
N ILE A 119 12.16 11.25 -28.62
CA ILE A 119 12.15 10.82 -30.01
C ILE A 119 13.22 9.74 -30.19
N TYR A 120 12.85 8.54 -30.65
CA TYR A 120 13.82 7.48 -30.96
C TYR A 120 14.43 7.70 -32.35
N ALA A 121 15.76 7.76 -32.44
CA ALA A 121 16.47 8.08 -33.67
C ALA A 121 16.70 6.88 -34.61
N GLY A 122 16.39 5.65 -34.16
CA GLY A 122 16.55 4.43 -34.95
C GLY A 122 17.92 3.75 -34.85
N ASP A 123 18.94 4.44 -34.35
CA ASP A 123 20.31 3.96 -34.17
C ASP A 123 20.66 3.60 -32.71
N GLY A 124 19.65 3.56 -31.83
CA GLY A 124 19.82 3.36 -30.39
C GLY A 124 19.96 4.66 -29.59
N SER A 125 20.07 5.82 -30.25
CA SER A 125 20.07 7.13 -29.58
C SER A 125 18.64 7.70 -29.42
N ILE A 126 18.51 8.62 -28.46
CA ILE A 126 17.28 9.40 -28.24
C ILE A 126 17.55 10.87 -28.54
N LYS A 127 16.54 11.57 -29.06
CA LYS A 127 16.52 13.02 -29.20
C LYS A 127 15.49 13.60 -28.23
N THR A 128 15.86 14.68 -27.56
CA THR A 128 14.96 15.43 -26.68
C THR A 128 13.94 16.20 -27.54
N ILE A 129 12.76 16.44 -26.96
CA ILE A 129 11.77 17.34 -27.57
C ILE A 129 12.19 18.76 -27.19
N GLU A 130 12.06 19.72 -28.11
CA GLU A 130 12.45 21.11 -27.85
C GLU A 130 11.72 21.66 -26.60
N GLY A 131 12.49 22.19 -25.65
CA GLY A 131 11.95 22.69 -24.37
C GLY A 131 11.56 21.62 -23.34
N PHE A 132 11.82 20.35 -23.60
CA PHE A 132 11.51 19.24 -22.69
C PHE A 132 12.75 18.38 -22.43
N ASP A 133 13.24 18.40 -21.19
CA ASP A 133 14.32 17.52 -20.73
C ASP A 133 13.74 16.24 -20.11
N PRO A 134 13.94 15.05 -20.74
CA PRO A 134 13.40 13.79 -20.26
C PRO A 134 13.85 13.48 -18.83
N GLY A 135 12.88 13.26 -17.93
CA GLY A 135 13.14 12.93 -16.52
C GLY A 135 13.32 14.13 -15.59
N MET A 136 13.41 15.35 -16.12
CA MET A 136 13.45 16.60 -15.33
C MET A 136 12.16 17.41 -15.48
N ASN A 137 11.57 17.40 -16.68
CA ASN A 137 10.32 18.10 -16.97
C ASN A 137 9.10 17.18 -16.82
N SER A 138 8.03 17.71 -16.23
CA SER A 138 6.72 17.05 -16.21
C SER A 138 5.95 17.38 -17.49
N TYR A 139 5.42 16.36 -18.16
CA TYR A 139 4.52 16.49 -19.32
C TYR A 139 3.05 16.61 -18.91
N VAL A 140 2.78 16.48 -17.61
CA VAL A 140 1.45 16.44 -17.02
C VAL A 140 0.98 17.87 -16.73
N GLN A 141 -0.32 18.12 -16.77
CA GLN A 141 -0.84 19.47 -16.61
C GLN A 141 -0.44 20.09 -15.27
N ARG A 142 0.11 21.30 -15.35
CA ARG A 142 0.66 22.02 -14.20
C ARG A 142 -0.35 22.26 -13.08
N GLN A 143 -1.61 22.49 -13.42
CA GLN A 143 -2.68 22.78 -12.45
C GLN A 143 -3.27 21.51 -11.82
N GLY A 144 -2.91 20.31 -12.30
CA GLY A 144 -3.45 19.05 -11.80
C GLY A 144 -4.95 18.90 -12.01
N SER A 145 -5.58 19.78 -12.76
CA SER A 145 -7.02 19.74 -13.03
C SER A 145 -7.34 20.22 -14.44
N PHE A 146 -8.35 19.61 -15.05
CA PHE A 146 -8.89 20.05 -16.33
C PHE A 146 -10.41 19.91 -16.39
N PRO A 147 -11.08 20.79 -17.16
CA PRO A 147 -12.48 20.62 -17.48
C PRO A 147 -12.67 19.46 -18.47
N TYR A 148 -13.73 18.68 -18.29
CA TYR A 148 -14.14 17.63 -19.22
C TYR A 148 -15.67 17.61 -19.35
N LEU A 149 -16.17 17.14 -20.49
CA LEU A 149 -17.60 16.92 -20.68
C LEU A 149 -17.99 15.57 -20.08
N ASN A 150 -18.78 15.57 -19.03
CA ASN A 150 -19.33 14.36 -18.45
C ASN A 150 -20.44 13.82 -19.36
N THR A 151 -20.16 12.72 -20.05
CA THR A 151 -21.08 12.12 -21.02
C THR A 151 -22.36 11.54 -20.41
N LYS A 152 -22.38 11.30 -19.09
CA LYS A 152 -23.58 10.83 -18.38
C LYS A 152 -24.54 11.96 -18.05
N THR A 153 -24.02 13.15 -17.74
CA THR A 153 -24.82 14.31 -17.28
C THR A 153 -24.96 15.40 -18.34
N GLY A 154 -24.13 15.40 -19.37
CA GLY A 154 -24.07 16.44 -20.41
C GLY A 154 -23.48 17.77 -19.94
N LYS A 155 -22.87 17.81 -18.74
CA LYS A 155 -22.32 19.02 -18.13
C LYS A 155 -20.79 19.03 -18.16
N MET A 156 -20.20 20.23 -18.15
CA MET A 156 -18.78 20.40 -17.91
C MET A 156 -18.50 20.16 -16.43
N ASP A 157 -17.68 19.15 -16.15
CA ASP A 157 -17.17 18.85 -14.81
C ASP A 157 -15.66 19.11 -14.78
N THR A 158 -15.09 19.25 -13.58
CA THR A 158 -13.64 19.36 -13.39
C THR A 158 -13.09 18.04 -12.90
N TRP A 159 -12.04 17.56 -13.55
CA TRP A 159 -11.29 16.40 -13.11
C TRP A 159 -10.03 16.87 -12.37
N ASN A 160 -9.76 16.33 -11.19
CA ASN A 160 -8.59 16.66 -10.39
C ASN A 160 -7.74 15.41 -10.16
N MET A 161 -6.49 15.50 -10.58
CA MET A 161 -5.49 14.44 -10.53
C MET A 161 -5.14 14.02 -9.11
N THR A 162 -5.26 14.92 -8.14
CA THR A 162 -5.00 14.59 -6.73
C THR A 162 -6.17 13.83 -6.13
N ASP A 163 -7.40 14.27 -6.41
CA ASP A 163 -8.62 13.70 -5.82
C ASP A 163 -8.87 12.27 -6.33
N VAL A 164 -8.62 12.02 -7.61
CA VAL A 164 -8.80 10.67 -8.20
C VAL A 164 -7.75 9.64 -7.79
N ASN A 165 -6.71 10.06 -7.06
CA ASN A 165 -5.72 9.15 -6.48
C ASN A 165 -5.90 8.99 -5.00
N ASP A 166 -6.92 9.63 -4.43
CA ASP A 166 -7.27 9.40 -3.04
C ASP A 166 -7.88 8.01 -2.90
N ASN A 167 -7.23 7.16 -2.11
CA ASN A 167 -7.70 5.82 -1.84
C ASN A 167 -7.64 5.56 -0.34
N HIS A 168 -8.82 5.46 0.25
CA HIS A 168 -9.00 5.09 1.64
C HIS A 168 -9.67 3.73 1.75
N ALA A 169 -9.14 2.86 2.59
CA ALA A 169 -9.79 1.59 2.91
C ALA A 169 -9.75 1.28 4.40
N ASN A 170 -10.87 0.74 4.89
CA ASN A 170 -10.99 0.14 6.20
C ASN A 170 -11.27 -1.34 6.03
N GLU A 171 -10.47 -2.18 6.68
CA GLU A 171 -10.58 -3.63 6.63
C GLU A 171 -10.67 -4.19 8.05
N VAL A 172 -11.66 -5.06 8.26
CA VAL A 172 -11.80 -5.84 9.49
C VAL A 172 -11.75 -7.31 9.13
N ALA A 173 -10.91 -8.08 9.82
CA ALA A 173 -10.82 -9.51 9.64
C ALA A 173 -10.96 -10.26 10.98
N LEU A 174 -11.63 -11.41 10.93
CA LEU A 174 -11.77 -12.35 12.03
C LEU A 174 -11.14 -13.67 11.62
N ILE A 175 -10.17 -14.12 12.40
CA ILE A 175 -9.48 -15.40 12.20
C ILE A 175 -9.70 -16.24 13.45
N SER A 176 -10.22 -17.45 13.31
CA SER A 176 -10.38 -18.40 14.41
C SER A 176 -9.81 -19.75 14.04
N LYS A 177 -9.05 -20.35 14.96
CA LYS A 177 -8.56 -21.71 14.85
C LYS A 177 -8.70 -22.43 16.18
N TYR A 178 -9.11 -23.70 16.16
CA TYR A 178 -9.23 -24.50 17.38
C TYR A 178 -9.01 -25.99 17.10
N GLN A 179 -8.23 -26.63 17.96
CA GLN A 179 -7.98 -28.08 17.97
C GLN A 179 -8.80 -28.70 19.10
N PHE A 180 -9.74 -29.57 18.75
CA PHE A 180 -10.54 -30.33 19.71
C PHE A 180 -9.79 -31.58 20.18
N ASP A 181 -10.18 -32.09 21.35
CA ASP A 181 -9.53 -33.23 22.00
C ASP A 181 -9.74 -34.55 21.26
N ASN A 182 -10.81 -34.64 20.46
CA ASN A 182 -11.09 -35.75 19.56
C ASN A 182 -10.31 -35.66 18.22
N GLY A 183 -9.33 -34.76 18.12
CA GLY A 183 -8.48 -34.60 16.93
C GLY A 183 -9.07 -33.67 15.85
N TRP A 184 -10.32 -33.20 15.98
CA TRP A 184 -10.92 -32.32 14.98
C TRP A 184 -10.29 -30.93 14.97
N GLN A 185 -10.26 -30.31 13.78
CA GLN A 185 -9.75 -28.96 13.59
C GLN A 185 -10.83 -28.03 13.06
N TRP A 186 -11.03 -26.90 13.75
CA TRP A 186 -11.81 -25.78 13.27
C TRP A 186 -10.90 -24.67 12.75
N LYS A 187 -11.25 -24.10 11.60
CA LYS A 187 -10.63 -22.91 11.03
C LYS A 187 -11.70 -22.03 10.38
N LEU A 188 -11.72 -20.75 10.73
CA LEU A 188 -12.58 -19.73 10.15
C LEU A 188 -11.72 -18.51 9.80
N ASN A 189 -11.87 -18.00 8.59
CA ASN A 189 -11.31 -16.72 8.15
C ASN A 189 -12.43 -15.92 7.51
N ALA A 190 -12.78 -14.78 8.10
CA ALA A 190 -13.74 -13.84 7.56
C ALA A 190 -13.09 -12.48 7.42
N LYS A 191 -13.41 -11.76 6.34
CA LYS A 191 -12.89 -10.42 6.08
C LYS A 191 -13.99 -9.55 5.47
N TYR A 192 -14.06 -8.32 5.95
CA TYR A 192 -14.88 -7.26 5.38
C TYR A 192 -14.01 -6.05 5.07
N MET A 193 -14.21 -5.44 3.92
CA MET A 193 -13.46 -4.28 3.46
C MET A 193 -14.43 -3.27 2.88
N ILE A 194 -14.23 -2.00 3.23
CA ILE A 194 -14.90 -0.86 2.59
C ILE A 194 -13.85 0.11 2.08
N THR A 195 -14.00 0.53 0.83
CA THR A 195 -13.20 1.58 0.21
C THR A 195 -14.05 2.84 0.12
N ILE A 196 -13.46 3.97 0.49
CA ILE A 196 -14.11 5.29 0.43
C ILE A 196 -13.32 6.09 -0.60
N ASN A 197 -14.01 6.48 -1.69
CA ASN A 197 -13.52 7.38 -2.73
C ASN A 197 -14.38 8.65 -2.71
#